data_AF-A0A399RDC5-F1
#
_entry.id   AF-A0A399RDC5-F1
#
_cell.length_a   1.000
_cell.length_b   1.000
_cell.length_c   1.000
_cell.angle_alpha   90.00
_cell.angle_beta   90.00
_cell.angle_gamma   90.00
#
_symmetry.space_group_name_H-M   'P 1'
#
loop_
_entity.id
_entity.type
_entity.pdbx_description
1 polymer ?
#
loop_
_entity_poly.entity_id
_entity_poly.type
_entity_poly.pdbx_seq_one_letter_code
_entity_poly.pdbx_strand_id
1 'polypeptide(L)' 'MQKAMLRRLYKLGPMIFGLGFLTPLAAQLLQSADVPLPFGMSALLAGFLIAMAIAIPAQLRGRWV' A
#
# COMPACT_ATOMS: atom_id res chain seq x y z
N MET A 1 16.10 -14.16 -19.59
CA MET A 1 15.40 -12.90 -19.24
C MET A 1 14.35 -13.07 -18.14
N GLN A 2 13.48 -14.10 -18.17
CA GLN A 2 12.39 -14.31 -17.19
C GLN A 2 12.84 -14.31 -15.70
N LYS A 3 13.94 -15.01 -15.36
CA LYS A 3 14.46 -15.08 -13.98
C LYS A 3 14.88 -13.72 -13.40
N ALA A 4 15.32 -12.78 -14.24
CA ALA A 4 15.71 -11.44 -13.79
C ALA A 4 14.49 -10.57 -13.49
N MET A 5 13.42 -10.70 -14.28
CA MET A 5 12.14 -10.01 -14.07
C MET A 5 11.47 -10.45 -12.77
N LEU A 6 11.34 -11.77 -12.55
CA LEU A 6 10.77 -12.33 -11.32
C LEU A 6 11.50 -11.82 -10.08
N ARG A 7 12.84 -11.80 -10.10
CA ARG A 7 13.63 -11.25 -8.99
C ARG A 7 13.38 -9.76 -8.75
N ARG A 8 13.15 -8.96 -9.78
CA ARG A 8 12.81 -7.53 -9.61
C ARG A 8 11.39 -7.36 -9.04
N LEU A 9 10.43 -8.15 -9.51
CA LEU A 9 9.06 -8.14 -8.98
C LEU A 9 9.05 -8.50 -7.49
N TYR A 10 9.73 -9.58 -7.09
CA TYR A 10 9.83 -9.96 -5.68
C TYR A 10 10.60 -8.93 -4.85
N LYS A 11 11.61 -8.26 -5.41
CA LYS A 11 12.30 -7.16 -4.73
C LYS A 11 11.35 -6.01 -4.42
N LEU A 12 10.42 -5.67 -5.30
CA LEU A 12 9.44 -4.60 -5.11
C LEU A 12 8.10 -5.11 -4.54
N GLY A 13 8.07 -6.36 -4.07
CA GLY A 13 6.84 -7.03 -3.63
C GLY A 13 6.02 -6.20 -2.63
N PRO A 14 6.63 -5.67 -1.56
CA PRO A 14 5.93 -4.81 -0.61
C PRO A 14 5.29 -3.58 -1.24
N MET A 15 5.98 -2.90 -2.16
CA MET A 15 5.44 -1.73 -2.86
C MET A 15 4.29 -2.09 -3.80
N ILE A 16 4.46 -3.15 -4.59
CA ILE A 16 3.43 -3.62 -5.52
C ILE A 16 2.17 -4.02 -4.74
N PHE A 17 2.32 -4.72 -3.62
CA PHE A 17 1.22 -5.07 -2.74
C PHE A 17 0.61 -3.84 -2.06
N GLY A 18 1.43 -2.90 -1.61
CA GLY A 18 0.99 -1.63 -1.01
C GLY A 18 0.10 -0.82 -1.94
N LEU A 19 0.54 -0.62 -3.18
CA LEU A 19 -0.19 0.14 -4.19
C LEU A 19 -1.39 -0.63 -4.75
N GLY A 20 -1.19 -1.90 -5.11
CA GLY A 20 -2.19 -2.69 -5.81
C GLY A 20 -3.29 -3.27 -4.91
N PHE A 21 -3.01 -3.48 -3.63
CA PHE A 21 -3.93 -4.14 -2.70
C PHE A 21 -4.22 -3.31 -1.43
N LEU A 22 -3.20 -2.86 -0.70
CA LEU A 22 -3.43 -2.16 0.57
C LEU A 22 -4.12 -0.81 0.39
N THR A 23 -3.77 -0.06 -0.66
CA THR A 23 -4.39 1.24 -0.98
C THR A 23 -5.91 1.13 -1.14
N PRO A 24 -6.44 0.31 -2.08
CA PRO A 24 -7.88 0.17 -2.24
C PRO A 24 -8.56 -0.46 -1.03
N LEU A 25 -7.92 -1.43 -0.35
CA LEU A 25 -8.47 -2.03 0.86
C LEU A 25 -8.64 -1.00 1.98
N ALA A 26 -7.61 -0.21 2.27
CA ALA A 26 -7.66 0.81 3.31
C ALA A 26 -8.69 1.89 2.97
N ALA A 27 -8.77 2.32 1.70
CA ALA A 27 -9.79 3.27 1.25
C ALA A 27 -11.22 2.72 1.44
N GLN A 28 -11.46 1.46 1.09
CA GLN A 28 -12.76 0.80 1.28
C GLN A 28 -13.12 0.67 2.76
N LEU A 29 -12.16 0.33 3.62
CA LEU A 29 -12.39 0.25 5.06
C LEU A 29 -12.78 1.62 5.63
N LEU A 30 -12.06 2.69 5.26
CA LEU A 30 -12.37 4.06 5.67
C LEU A 30 -13.79 4.49 5.24
N GLN A 31 -14.19 4.15 4.01
CA GLN A 31 -15.53 4.43 3.50
C GLN A 31 -16.60 3.61 4.25
N SER A 32 -16.36 2.31 4.48
CA SER A 32 -17.32 1.43 5.15
C SER A 32 -17.53 1.77 6.63
N ALA A 33 -16.55 2.42 7.25
CA ALA A 33 -16.58 2.83 8.64
C ALA A 33 -17.04 4.30 8.81
N ASP A 34 -17.48 4.96 7.72
CA ASP A 34 -17.89 6.36 7.70
C ASP A 34 -16.88 7.31 8.38
N VAL A 35 -15.57 7.02 8.21
CA VAL A 35 -14.52 7.76 8.90
C VAL A 35 -14.45 9.18 8.33
N PRO A 36 -14.67 10.24 9.14
CA PRO A 36 -14.53 11.60 8.68
C PRO A 36 -13.04 11.90 8.45
N LEU A 37 -12.69 12.21 7.21
CA LEU A 37 -11.31 12.55 6.85
C LEU A 37 -11.07 14.07 6.93
N PRO A 38 -9.95 14.51 7.50
CA PRO A 38 -9.67 15.92 7.65
C PRO A 38 -9.34 16.57 6.30
N PHE A 39 -9.46 17.90 6.22
CA PHE A 39 -9.03 18.71 5.07
C PHE A 39 -9.71 18.35 3.73
N GLY A 40 -10.88 17.71 3.76
CA GLY A 40 -11.57 17.26 2.54
C GLY A 40 -10.83 16.14 1.79
N MET A 41 -9.94 15.41 2.48
CA MET A 41 -9.16 14.33 1.88
C MET A 41 -10.06 13.19 1.39
N SER A 42 -9.79 12.70 0.17
CA SER A 42 -10.48 11.53 -0.35
C SER A 42 -10.02 10.25 0.37
N ALA A 43 -10.93 9.28 0.51
CA ALA A 43 -10.60 7.98 1.10
C ALA A 43 -9.48 7.25 0.37
N LEU A 44 -9.37 7.44 -0.96
CA LEU A 44 -8.28 6.88 -1.75
C LEU A 44 -6.91 7.45 -1.35
N LEU A 45 -6.82 8.77 -1.17
CA LEU A 45 -5.58 9.42 -0.73
C LEU A 45 -5.21 8.99 0.70
N ALA A 46 -6.19 8.93 1.61
CA ALA A 46 -5.96 8.44 2.97
C ALA A 46 -5.51 6.97 2.97
N GLY A 47 -6.16 6.11 2.20
CA GLY A 47 -5.80 4.70 2.05
C GLY A 47 -4.40 4.52 1.45
N PHE A 48 -4.00 5.35 0.49
CA PHE A 48 -2.65 5.38 -0.06
C PHE A 48 -1.61 5.74 1.00
N LEU A 49 -1.87 6.76 1.82
CA LEU A 49 -0.94 7.17 2.88
C LEU A 49 -0.77 6.07 3.93
N ILE A 50 -1.86 5.42 4.34
CA ILE A 50 -1.83 4.26 5.26
C ILE A 50 -1.02 3.13 4.63
N ALA A 51 -1.29 2.78 3.38
CA ALA A 51 -0.59 1.72 2.68
C ALA A 51 0.91 2.01 2.55
N MET A 52 1.30 3.23 2.22
CA MET A 52 2.70 3.63 2.09
C MET A 52 3.42 3.69 3.43
N ALA A 53 2.74 4.10 4.51
CA ALA A 53 3.30 4.07 5.85
C ALA A 53 3.73 2.66 6.30
N ILE A 54 3.10 1.61 5.75
CA ILE A 54 3.42 0.19 6.05
C ILE A 54 4.36 -0.40 4.98
N ALA A 55 4.07 -0.15 3.70
CA ALA A 55 4.81 -0.73 2.58
C ALA A 55 6.23 -0.17 2.44
N ILE A 56 6.46 1.12 2.72
CA ILE A 56 7.80 1.72 2.68
C ILE A 56 8.73 1.04 3.68
N PRO A 57 8.41 0.96 4.99
CA PRO A 57 9.25 0.23 5.94
C PRO A 57 9.44 -1.24 5.56
N ALA A 58 8.39 -1.92 5.10
CA ALA A 58 8.48 -3.32 4.70
C ALA A 58 9.42 -3.53 3.50
N GLN A 59 9.38 -2.63 2.52
CA GLN A 59 10.26 -2.60 1.37
C GLN A 59 11.73 -2.39 1.77
N LEU A 60 11.99 -1.49 2.71
CA LEU A 60 13.33 -1.18 3.20
C LEU A 60 13.91 -2.33 4.05
N ARG A 61 13.09 -2.97 4.87
CA ARG A 61 13.50 -4.10 5.73
C ARG A 61 13.57 -5.44 5.00
N GLY A 62 12.90 -5.56 3.85
CA GLY A 62 12.72 -6.82 3.13
C GLY A 62 11.79 -7.81 3.84
N ARG A 63 11.00 -7.35 4.82
CA ARG A 63 10.02 -8.15 5.59
C ARG A 63 8.90 -7.26 6.12
N TRP A 64 7.73 -7.83 6.37
CA TRP A 64 6.56 -7.09 6.86
C TRP A 64 6.52 -6.86 8.38
N VAL A 65 7.23 -7.68 9.15
CA VAL A 65 7.32 -7.63 10.63
C VAL A 65 8.75 -7.31 11.02
#